data_AF-A0A284S9I5-F1
#
_entry.id   AF-A0A284S9I5-F1
#
_cell.length_a   1.000
_cell.length_b   1.000
_cell.length_c   1.000
_cell.angle_alpha   90.00
_cell.angle_beta   90.00
_cell.angle_gamma   90.00
#
_symmetry.space_group_name_H-M   'P 1'
#
loop_
_entity.id
_entity.type
_entity.pdbx_description
1 polymer ?
#
loop_
_entity_poly.entity_id
_entity_poly.type
_entity_poly.pdbx_seq_one_letter_code
_entity_poly.pdbx_strand_id
1 'polypeptide(L)'
;MSWSEKILRQFEASPPTSIQNDFHGAYNKLLNTLFPPETDFTVVPQYLEHNSLKGTDFIVMFEVVFRNKPVFVLQLKKPSTLLYDSRRQMADDQIRQRMVDVRRQCPIPTLHGVSAIGTRLCFYRLDLTQAQLQIMPPAIPGDSLFTIDTAPEERWDCSVLDAEGEAELRAVVDEIKQACSWNIFNKLAQACDDECPVFVNGVQIGTGRGPQNGAVVYTAGLNPDSKNTFAIGVNNTVGSAGLITTILVDYTDGTTETIVTDSTWKTLKGVAPGGWTSPSFDDSVWIAADVEGPSTASPWGTPSLPPAINMTTAAWLQTDECVSSGSAPRGHRPFRKTFTSPYGKTAVCGKVVLSVEDLYKLYVNGKTIGTGSGWTIMQAYSIPQLDPDVNVVAVDGANARADSRVYLAAGVLMAYNDGTSETYYTDASWKTLNALPPAGFEQPDADDSEWVASTLWAGGPVGNGATVPNA
;
A
#
# COMPACT_ATOMS: atom_id res chain seq x y z
N MET A 1 -13.49 9.00 13.40
CA MET A 1 -13.20 10.19 14.22
C MET A 1 -13.85 11.39 13.56
N SER A 2 -14.38 12.35 14.33
CA SER A 2 -14.93 13.61 13.81
C SER A 2 -13.81 14.62 13.49
N TRP A 3 -14.10 15.63 12.66
CA TRP A 3 -13.17 16.75 12.45
C TRP A 3 -12.71 17.37 13.77
N SER A 4 -11.47 17.85 13.81
CA SER A 4 -10.97 18.58 14.98
C SER A 4 -11.79 19.85 15.23
N GLU A 5 -11.93 20.26 16.50
CA GLU A 5 -12.61 21.53 16.85
C GLU A 5 -12.03 22.73 16.09
N LYS A 6 -10.73 22.70 15.76
CA LYS A 6 -10.06 23.76 15.02
C LYS A 6 -10.58 23.89 13.57
N ILE A 7 -11.00 22.79 12.96
CA ILE A 7 -11.61 22.77 11.62
C ILE A 7 -13.07 23.22 11.74
N LEU A 8 -13.83 22.62 12.65
CA LEU A 8 -15.25 22.94 12.85
C LEU A 8 -15.47 24.44 13.11
N ARG A 9 -14.68 25.06 13.99
CA ARG A 9 -14.74 26.50 14.26
C ARG A 9 -14.53 27.38 13.03
N GLN A 10 -13.81 26.92 12.00
CA GLN A 10 -13.65 27.71 10.76
C GLN A 10 -14.88 27.62 9.87
N PHE A 11 -15.54 26.47 9.81
CA PHE A 11 -16.81 26.34 9.10
C PHE A 11 -17.94 27.09 9.83
N GLU A 12 -17.97 27.06 11.16
CA GLU A 12 -18.94 27.81 11.99
C GLU A 12 -18.78 29.33 11.90
N ALA A 13 -17.57 29.83 11.58
CA ALA A 13 -17.32 31.26 11.45
C ALA A 13 -17.95 31.89 10.19
N SER A 14 -18.51 31.08 9.28
CA SER A 14 -19.13 31.54 8.03
C SER A 14 -20.63 31.86 8.24
N PRO A 15 -21.08 33.12 8.11
CA PRO A 15 -22.47 33.51 8.38
C PRO A 15 -23.51 32.95 7.37
N PRO A 16 -24.82 32.95 7.66
CA PRO A 16 -25.86 32.44 6.75
C PRO A 16 -25.94 33.16 5.38
N THR A 17 -25.44 34.40 5.30
CA THR A 17 -25.34 35.21 4.07
C THR A 17 -23.99 35.05 3.36
N SER A 18 -23.25 33.98 3.68
CA SER A 18 -21.85 33.81 3.25
C SER A 18 -21.67 33.89 1.74
N ILE A 19 -20.66 34.64 1.34
CA ILE A 19 -20.11 34.65 -0.01
C ILE A 19 -19.08 33.52 -0.14
N GLN A 20 -18.71 33.16 -1.36
CA GLN A 20 -17.79 32.05 -1.65
C GLN A 20 -16.44 32.16 -0.89
N ASN A 21 -15.97 33.38 -0.64
CA ASN A 21 -14.71 33.65 0.07
C ASN A 21 -14.74 33.21 1.54
N ASP A 22 -15.91 33.14 2.18
CA ASP A 22 -16.02 32.80 3.60
C ASP A 22 -15.66 31.33 3.85
N PHE A 23 -15.96 30.46 2.87
CA PHE A 23 -15.61 29.04 2.91
C PHE A 23 -14.17 28.75 2.46
N HIS A 24 -13.49 29.69 1.80
CA HIS A 24 -12.12 29.46 1.29
C HIS A 24 -11.15 29.16 2.44
N GLY A 25 -11.21 29.92 3.54
CA GLY A 25 -10.37 29.68 4.71
C GLY A 25 -10.62 28.31 5.35
N ALA A 26 -11.90 27.90 5.43
CA ALA A 26 -12.30 26.61 6.00
C ALA A 26 -11.80 25.43 5.15
N TYR A 27 -12.04 25.44 3.83
CA TYR A 27 -11.56 24.39 2.93
C TYR A 27 -10.03 24.40 2.79
N ASN A 28 -9.38 25.56 2.74
CA ASN A 28 -7.92 25.62 2.73
C ASN A 28 -7.32 24.96 3.97
N LYS A 29 -7.88 25.24 5.16
CA LYS A 29 -7.44 24.60 6.41
C LYS A 29 -7.72 23.11 6.42
N LEU A 30 -8.90 22.70 5.98
CA LEU A 30 -9.29 21.29 5.89
C LEU A 30 -8.33 20.53 4.96
N LEU A 31 -8.11 21.02 3.75
CA LEU A 31 -7.24 20.38 2.77
C LEU A 31 -5.79 20.34 3.23
N ASN A 32 -5.25 21.39 3.85
CA ASN A 32 -3.90 21.34 4.43
C ASN A 32 -3.81 20.46 5.68
N THR A 33 -4.94 20.09 6.31
CA THR A 33 -4.95 19.06 7.38
C THR A 33 -4.99 17.67 6.77
N LEU A 34 -5.73 17.48 5.67
CA LEU A 34 -5.84 16.21 4.95
C LEU A 34 -4.58 15.89 4.13
N PHE A 35 -3.91 16.93 3.60
CA PHE A 35 -2.68 16.88 2.83
C PHE A 35 -1.66 17.81 3.48
N PRO A 36 -0.93 17.33 4.50
CA PRO A 36 -0.04 18.18 5.28
C PRO A 36 1.11 18.76 4.44
N PRO A 37 1.47 20.04 4.62
CA PRO A 37 2.47 20.73 3.79
C PRO A 37 3.90 20.19 3.95
N GLU A 38 4.18 19.42 5.00
CA GLU A 38 5.44 18.70 5.20
C GLU A 38 5.59 17.43 4.35
N THR A 39 4.53 17.02 3.65
CA THR A 39 4.53 15.87 2.73
C THR A 39 4.81 16.31 1.29
N ASP A 40 4.88 15.36 0.36
CA ASP A 40 5.03 15.63 -1.08
C ASP A 40 3.76 16.21 -1.75
N PHE A 41 2.68 16.37 -0.97
CA PHE A 41 1.46 17.02 -1.43
C PHE A 41 1.54 18.53 -1.24
N THR A 42 0.93 19.27 -2.17
CA THR A 42 0.76 20.71 -2.05
C THR A 42 -0.67 21.08 -2.40
N VAL A 43 -1.33 21.83 -1.52
CA VAL A 43 -2.66 22.40 -1.77
C VAL A 43 -2.49 23.74 -2.50
N VAL A 44 -2.91 23.80 -3.76
CA VAL A 44 -2.76 24.96 -4.64
C VAL A 44 -4.12 25.60 -4.88
N PRO A 45 -4.40 26.78 -4.31
CA PRO A 45 -5.57 27.56 -4.68
C PRO A 45 -5.40 28.12 -6.11
N GLN A 46 -6.36 27.83 -6.97
CA GLN A 46 -6.46 28.32 -8.34
C GLN A 46 -7.56 29.36 -8.43
N TYR A 47 -7.20 30.57 -8.84
CA TYR A 47 -8.12 31.66 -9.14
C TYR A 47 -8.24 31.77 -10.67
N LEU A 48 -9.21 31.07 -11.24
CA LEU A 48 -9.40 31.06 -12.69
C LEU A 48 -10.38 32.17 -13.09
N GLU A 49 -9.95 33.04 -14.01
CA GLU A 49 -10.84 33.97 -14.69
C GLU A 49 -11.78 33.19 -15.62
N HIS A 50 -13.08 33.26 -15.36
CA HIS A 50 -14.06 32.72 -16.28
C HIS A 50 -14.44 33.79 -17.32
N ASN A 51 -14.05 33.58 -18.57
CA ASN A 51 -14.51 34.39 -19.70
C ASN A 51 -16.00 34.11 -19.97
N SER A 52 -16.88 34.71 -19.17
CA SER A 52 -18.31 34.75 -19.45
C SER A 52 -18.68 36.10 -20.07
N LEU A 53 -19.48 36.09 -21.14
CA LEU A 53 -20.06 37.27 -21.79
C LEU A 53 -21.00 38.08 -20.86
N LYS A 54 -21.11 37.76 -19.56
CA LYS A 54 -22.04 38.37 -18.58
C LYS A 54 -21.40 38.78 -17.24
N GLY A 55 -20.08 38.90 -17.16
CA GLY A 55 -19.37 39.45 -16.00
C GLY A 55 -18.27 38.53 -15.46
N THR A 56 -17.33 39.14 -14.75
CA THR A 56 -16.18 38.48 -14.09
C THR A 56 -16.65 37.73 -12.85
N ASP A 57 -16.74 36.40 -12.95
CA ASP A 57 -16.92 35.50 -11.81
C ASP A 57 -15.58 34.77 -11.60
N PHE A 58 -14.93 34.99 -10.45
CA PHE A 58 -13.66 34.33 -10.13
C PHE A 58 -13.95 32.93 -9.61
N ILE A 59 -13.39 31.92 -10.27
CA ILE A 59 -13.56 30.55 -9.81
C ILE A 59 -12.49 30.27 -8.74
N VAL A 60 -12.93 29.88 -7.55
CA VAL A 60 -12.07 29.35 -6.50
C VAL A 60 -12.08 27.83 -6.62
N MET A 61 -10.94 27.27 -7.05
CA MET A 61 -10.67 25.83 -7.01
C MET A 61 -9.44 25.57 -6.15
N PHE A 62 -9.39 24.42 -5.52
CA PHE A 62 -8.17 23.87 -4.94
C PHE A 62 -7.73 22.68 -5.79
N GLU A 63 -6.46 22.67 -6.15
CA GLU A 63 -5.80 21.50 -6.69
C GLU A 63 -4.83 20.97 -5.67
N VAL A 64 -4.95 19.70 -5.34
CA VAL A 64 -3.88 19.02 -4.62
C VAL A 64 -2.97 18.42 -5.67
N VAL A 65 -1.71 18.84 -5.62
CA VAL A 65 -0.65 18.29 -6.46
C VAL A 65 0.24 17.39 -5.62
N PHE A 66 0.59 16.22 -6.14
CA PHE A 66 1.63 15.35 -5.62
C PHE A 66 2.84 15.49 -6.53
N ARG A 67 3.98 15.98 -6.01
CA ARG A 67 5.22 16.18 -6.78
C ARG A 67 5.01 16.91 -8.11
N ASN A 68 4.30 18.06 -8.06
CA ASN A 68 3.92 18.90 -9.19
C ASN A 68 2.93 18.30 -10.21
N LYS A 69 2.27 17.18 -9.89
CA LYS A 69 1.22 16.59 -10.73
C LYS A 69 -0.13 16.59 -10.00
N PRO A 70 -1.24 16.98 -10.65
CA PRO A 70 -2.54 17.08 -10.02
C PRO A 70 -3.12 15.70 -9.70
N VAL A 71 -3.57 15.49 -8.46
CA VAL A 71 -4.17 14.22 -7.99
C VAL A 71 -5.60 14.39 -7.50
N PHE A 72 -6.01 15.62 -7.19
CA PHE A 72 -7.34 15.92 -6.67
C PHE A 72 -7.76 17.35 -7.02
N VAL A 73 -9.05 17.53 -7.32
CA VAL A 73 -9.65 18.84 -7.61
C VAL A 73 -10.81 19.07 -6.66
N LEU A 74 -10.84 20.21 -5.97
CA LEU A 74 -11.99 20.65 -5.19
C LEU A 74 -12.46 22.01 -5.69
N GLN A 75 -13.69 22.06 -6.22
CA GLN A 75 -14.34 23.31 -6.60
C GLN A 75 -15.16 23.85 -5.43
N LEU A 76 -15.11 25.16 -5.20
CA LEU A 76 -15.94 25.81 -4.19
C LEU A 76 -16.92 26.80 -4.82
N LYS A 77 -18.18 26.76 -4.38
CA LYS A 77 -19.26 27.69 -4.75
C LYS A 77 -20.01 28.15 -3.50
N LYS A 78 -20.66 29.32 -3.60
CA LYS A 78 -21.48 29.88 -2.51
C LYS A 78 -22.76 29.07 -2.29
N PRO A 79 -23.31 28.99 -1.05
CA PRO A 79 -24.49 28.19 -0.73
C PRO A 79 -25.71 28.45 -1.63
N SER A 80 -25.95 29.73 -2.00
CA SER A 80 -27.09 30.10 -2.86
C SER A 80 -27.07 29.46 -4.26
N THR A 81 -25.95 28.85 -4.66
CA THR A 81 -25.82 28.11 -5.93
C THR A 81 -26.76 26.91 -5.95
N LEU A 82 -27.01 26.27 -4.81
CA LEU A 82 -27.94 25.13 -4.69
C LEU A 82 -29.39 25.49 -5.03
N LEU A 83 -29.78 26.76 -4.92
CA LEU A 83 -31.18 27.18 -5.11
C LEU A 83 -31.60 27.33 -6.58
N TYR A 84 -30.66 27.27 -7.53
CA TYR A 84 -30.95 27.56 -8.94
C TYR A 84 -30.38 26.47 -9.85
N ASP A 85 -31.23 25.80 -10.63
CA ASP A 85 -30.87 24.72 -11.55
C ASP A 85 -29.71 25.12 -12.48
N SER A 86 -29.81 26.31 -13.09
CA SER A 86 -28.75 26.86 -13.96
C SER A 86 -27.40 27.00 -13.26
N ARG A 87 -27.38 27.28 -11.95
CA ARG A 87 -26.14 27.47 -11.18
C ARG A 87 -25.55 26.12 -10.75
N ARG A 88 -26.39 25.14 -10.43
CA ARG A 88 -25.96 23.75 -10.18
C ARG A 88 -25.38 23.13 -11.46
N GLN A 89 -26.05 23.31 -12.61
CA GLN A 89 -25.53 22.89 -13.91
C GLN A 89 -24.15 23.49 -14.19
N MET A 90 -23.99 24.81 -14.01
CA MET A 90 -22.69 25.46 -14.18
C MET A 90 -21.60 24.93 -13.23
N ALA A 91 -21.95 24.51 -12.01
CA ALA A 91 -20.99 23.89 -11.09
C ALA A 91 -20.55 22.50 -11.58
N ASP A 92 -21.51 21.66 -11.99
CA ASP A 92 -21.25 20.32 -12.55
C ASP A 92 -20.38 20.39 -13.82
N ASP A 93 -20.71 21.29 -14.75
CA ASP A 93 -19.95 21.47 -15.99
C ASP A 93 -18.51 21.92 -15.71
N GLN A 94 -18.33 22.87 -14.77
CA GLN A 94 -17.00 23.42 -14.49
C GLN A 94 -16.07 22.41 -13.83
N ILE A 95 -16.54 21.58 -12.88
CA ILE A 95 -15.68 20.57 -12.26
C ILE A 95 -15.32 19.47 -13.27
N ARG A 96 -16.27 19.03 -14.10
CA ARG A 96 -16.00 18.05 -15.17
C ARG A 96 -14.97 18.57 -16.15
N GLN A 97 -15.11 19.82 -16.58
CA GLN A 97 -14.13 20.45 -17.47
C GLN A 97 -12.74 20.45 -16.83
N ARG A 98 -12.63 20.83 -15.54
CA ARG A 98 -11.32 20.84 -14.88
C ARG A 98 -10.70 19.44 -14.76
N MET A 99 -11.50 18.43 -14.41
CA MET A 99 -11.04 17.05 -14.38
C MET A 99 -10.52 16.61 -15.75
N VAL A 100 -11.20 16.98 -16.84
CA VAL A 100 -10.76 16.69 -18.21
C VAL A 100 -9.44 17.40 -18.54
N ASP A 101 -9.24 18.64 -18.09
CA ASP A 101 -8.02 19.41 -18.37
C ASP A 101 -6.78 18.80 -17.68
N VAL A 102 -6.95 18.31 -16.44
CA VAL A 102 -5.82 17.82 -15.62
C VAL A 102 -5.57 16.32 -15.75
N ARG A 103 -6.53 15.53 -16.27
CA ARG A 103 -6.45 14.05 -16.30
C ARG A 103 -5.19 13.47 -16.93
N ARG A 104 -4.62 14.13 -17.95
CA ARG A 104 -3.42 13.65 -18.65
C ARG A 104 -2.14 13.78 -17.80
N GLN A 105 -2.20 14.60 -16.76
CA GLN A 105 -1.08 14.85 -15.86
C GLN A 105 -1.21 14.08 -14.54
N CYS A 106 -2.39 13.53 -14.26
CA CYS A 106 -2.65 12.75 -13.05
C CYS A 106 -1.77 11.49 -13.03
N PRO A 107 -0.94 11.30 -11.98
CA PRO A 107 -0.01 10.18 -11.89
C PRO A 107 -0.64 8.91 -11.31
N ILE A 108 -1.89 8.98 -10.85
CA ILE A 108 -2.58 7.88 -10.18
C ILE A 108 -3.74 7.33 -11.02
N PRO A 109 -4.11 6.04 -10.88
CA PRO A 109 -5.12 5.39 -11.72
C PRO A 109 -6.51 6.04 -11.70
N THR A 110 -6.87 6.74 -10.62
CA THR A 110 -8.15 7.42 -10.48
C THR A 110 -7.92 8.89 -10.14
N LEU A 111 -8.49 9.79 -10.95
CA LEU A 111 -8.57 11.21 -10.61
C LEU A 111 -9.90 11.48 -9.89
N HIS A 112 -9.79 12.06 -8.69
CA HIS A 112 -10.94 12.43 -7.87
C HIS A 112 -11.24 13.93 -7.95
N GLY A 113 -12.52 14.27 -7.91
CA GLY A 113 -13.03 15.63 -7.91
C GLY A 113 -14.13 15.82 -6.86
N VAL A 114 -14.19 16.97 -6.20
CA VAL A 114 -15.29 17.32 -5.29
C VAL A 114 -15.85 18.70 -5.63
N SER A 115 -17.15 18.78 -5.88
CA SER A 115 -17.86 20.06 -6.00
C SER A 115 -18.50 20.41 -4.65
N ALA A 116 -17.98 21.43 -3.99
CA ALA A 116 -18.49 21.93 -2.73
C ALA A 116 -19.38 23.17 -2.96
N ILE A 117 -20.65 23.09 -2.55
CA ILE A 117 -21.55 24.24 -2.49
C ILE A 117 -21.83 24.57 -1.02
N GLY A 118 -21.16 25.61 -0.49
CA GLY A 118 -21.13 25.83 0.96
C GLY A 118 -20.48 24.63 1.65
N THR A 119 -21.24 23.92 2.49
CA THR A 119 -20.80 22.69 3.15
C THR A 119 -21.24 21.41 2.41
N ARG A 120 -22.15 21.50 1.43
CA ARG A 120 -22.66 20.34 0.71
C ARG A 120 -21.67 19.85 -0.34
N LEU A 121 -21.44 18.56 -0.43
CA LEU A 121 -20.44 17.96 -1.32
C LEU A 121 -21.10 17.09 -2.38
N CYS A 122 -20.55 17.13 -3.59
CA CYS A 122 -20.80 16.15 -4.64
C CYS A 122 -19.45 15.55 -5.07
N PHE A 123 -19.35 14.23 -5.06
CA PHE A 123 -18.13 13.49 -5.38
C PHE A 123 -18.10 13.04 -6.84
N TYR A 124 -16.95 13.25 -7.47
CA TYR A 124 -16.68 12.88 -8.85
C TYR A 124 -15.46 11.95 -8.93
N ARG A 125 -15.56 10.91 -9.75
CA ARG A 125 -14.49 9.95 -9.98
C ARG A 125 -14.25 9.74 -11.46
N LEU A 126 -12.99 9.73 -11.87
CA LEU A 126 -12.56 9.40 -13.23
C LEU A 126 -11.47 8.31 -13.18
N ASP A 127 -11.82 7.09 -13.56
CA ASP A 127 -10.87 5.99 -13.72
C ASP A 127 -10.10 6.17 -15.05
N LEU A 128 -8.79 6.39 -14.93
CA LEU A 128 -7.87 6.65 -16.05
C LEU A 128 -7.33 5.38 -16.70
N THR A 129 -7.62 4.20 -16.13
CA THR A 129 -7.21 2.91 -16.68
C THR A 129 -8.15 2.38 -17.76
N GLN A 130 -9.38 2.91 -17.83
CA GLN A 130 -10.40 2.47 -18.77
C GLN A 130 -10.11 2.96 -20.20
N ALA A 131 -10.43 2.12 -21.18
CA ALA A 131 -10.35 2.49 -22.61
C ALA A 131 -11.34 3.62 -22.96
N GLN A 132 -12.51 3.63 -22.31
CA GLN A 132 -13.50 4.69 -22.41
C GLN A 132 -13.60 5.42 -21.08
N LEU A 133 -13.12 6.66 -21.08
CA LEU A 133 -13.06 7.50 -19.88
C LEU A 133 -14.42 8.12 -19.61
N GLN A 134 -14.99 7.83 -18.44
CA GLN A 134 -16.26 8.37 -17.98
C GLN A 134 -16.08 8.98 -16.59
N ILE A 135 -16.59 10.19 -16.39
CA ILE A 135 -16.68 10.81 -15.07
C ILE A 135 -17.99 10.35 -14.42
N MET A 136 -17.87 9.74 -13.24
CA MET A 136 -19.00 9.37 -12.38
C MET A 136 -19.25 10.46 -11.33
N PRO A 137 -20.52 10.78 -11.01
CA PRO A 137 -21.73 10.32 -11.69
C PRO A 137 -21.80 10.84 -13.14
N PRO A 138 -22.48 10.16 -14.08
CA PRO A 138 -22.59 10.62 -15.48
C PRO A 138 -23.26 11.99 -15.59
N ALA A 139 -22.87 12.78 -16.60
CA ALA A 139 -23.58 14.01 -16.92
C ALA A 139 -25.00 13.69 -17.40
N ILE A 140 -26.01 14.41 -16.91
CA ILE A 140 -27.38 14.30 -17.42
C ILE A 140 -27.50 15.29 -18.59
N PRO A 141 -27.72 14.82 -19.82
CA PRO A 141 -27.84 15.72 -20.96
C PRO A 141 -29.11 16.57 -20.84
N GLY A 142 -29.01 17.84 -21.18
CA GLY A 142 -30.18 18.70 -21.35
C GLY A 142 -31.01 18.26 -22.56
N ASP A 143 -32.29 18.62 -22.56
CA ASP A 143 -33.20 18.36 -23.67
C ASP A 143 -33.56 19.66 -24.39
N SER A 144 -33.64 19.61 -25.72
CA SER A 144 -33.96 20.77 -26.55
C SER A 144 -35.39 21.29 -26.41
N LEU A 145 -36.31 20.45 -25.90
CA LEU A 145 -37.74 20.71 -25.80
C LEU A 145 -38.20 20.89 -24.35
N PHE A 146 -37.47 20.32 -23.39
CA PHE A 146 -37.84 20.31 -21.98
C PHE A 146 -36.76 20.92 -21.09
N THR A 147 -37.17 21.73 -20.12
CA THR A 147 -36.29 22.13 -19.03
C THR A 147 -36.08 20.94 -18.11
N ILE A 148 -34.88 20.38 -18.14
CA ILE A 148 -34.45 19.26 -17.29
C ILE A 148 -33.44 19.78 -16.28
N ASP A 149 -33.58 19.37 -15.03
CA ASP A 149 -32.54 19.57 -14.04
C ASP A 149 -31.36 18.62 -14.33
N THR A 150 -30.40 19.12 -15.10
CA THR A 150 -29.23 18.34 -15.54
C THR A 150 -28.20 18.12 -14.42
N ALA A 151 -28.36 18.84 -13.30
CA ALA A 151 -27.54 18.68 -12.11
C ALA A 151 -28.45 18.76 -10.86
N PRO A 152 -29.19 17.67 -10.58
CA PRO A 152 -30.15 17.62 -9.48
C PRO A 152 -29.53 18.02 -8.15
N GLU A 153 -30.33 18.67 -7.29
CA GLU A 153 -29.89 19.08 -5.95
C GLU A 153 -29.38 17.89 -5.13
N GLU A 154 -29.96 16.71 -5.35
CA GLU A 154 -29.62 15.45 -4.68
C GLU A 154 -28.19 14.97 -5.00
N ARG A 155 -27.49 15.56 -5.98
CA ARG A 155 -26.06 15.31 -6.17
C ARG A 155 -25.19 15.86 -5.05
N TRP A 156 -25.67 16.88 -4.34
CA TRP A 156 -25.03 17.52 -3.20
C TRP A 156 -25.72 17.10 -1.89
N ASP A 157 -25.95 15.80 -1.73
CA ASP A 157 -26.74 15.20 -0.65
C ASP A 157 -26.03 15.17 0.70
N CYS A 158 -24.71 15.01 0.72
CA CYS A 158 -23.92 14.96 1.95
C CYS A 158 -23.33 16.32 2.34
N SER A 159 -23.11 16.54 3.63
CA SER A 159 -22.44 17.71 4.18
C SER A 159 -21.06 17.33 4.68
N VAL A 160 -20.03 18.14 4.39
CA VAL A 160 -18.68 17.98 4.94
C VAL A 160 -18.66 17.99 6.48
N LEU A 161 -19.68 18.57 7.12
CA LEU A 161 -19.78 18.65 8.58
C LEU A 161 -20.48 17.44 9.22
N ASP A 162 -21.15 16.62 8.42
CA ASP A 162 -21.84 15.42 8.90
C ASP A 162 -20.92 14.20 8.80
N ALA A 163 -21.17 13.18 9.62
CA ALA A 163 -20.30 12.01 9.72
C ALA A 163 -20.12 11.27 8.38
N GLU A 164 -21.17 11.22 7.56
CA GLU A 164 -21.15 10.59 6.23
C GLU A 164 -20.24 11.33 5.26
N GLY A 165 -20.43 12.66 5.11
CA GLY A 165 -19.60 13.46 4.22
C GLY A 165 -18.15 13.59 4.69
N GLU A 166 -17.91 13.56 6.01
CA GLU A 166 -16.55 13.41 6.55
C GLU A 166 -15.93 12.08 6.16
N ALA A 167 -16.63 10.97 6.38
CA ALA A 167 -16.13 9.64 6.07
C ALA A 167 -15.83 9.48 4.57
N GLU A 168 -16.72 9.97 3.70
CA GLU A 168 -16.54 9.88 2.26
C GLU A 168 -15.36 10.73 1.76
N LEU A 169 -15.22 11.97 2.25
CA LEU A 169 -14.08 12.81 1.90
C LEU A 169 -12.76 12.20 2.38
N ARG A 170 -12.74 11.61 3.58
CA ARG A 170 -11.55 10.90 4.09
C ARG A 170 -11.22 9.68 3.24
N ALA A 171 -12.22 8.88 2.87
CA ALA A 171 -12.02 7.71 2.01
C ALA A 171 -11.38 8.10 0.65
N VAL A 172 -11.83 9.21 0.04
CA VAL A 172 -11.22 9.75 -1.18
C VAL A 172 -9.77 10.16 -0.95
N VAL A 173 -9.48 10.87 0.15
CA VAL A 173 -8.10 11.30 0.50
C VAL A 173 -7.20 10.09 0.75
N ASP A 174 -7.69 9.08 1.46
CA ASP A 174 -6.93 7.87 1.77
C ASP A 174 -6.65 7.06 0.50
N GLU A 175 -7.62 6.96 -0.42
CA GLU A 175 -7.40 6.35 -1.74
C GLU A 175 -6.33 7.12 -2.53
N ILE A 176 -6.38 8.46 -2.55
CA ILE A 176 -5.36 9.29 -3.20
C ILE A 176 -3.99 9.05 -2.57
N LYS A 177 -3.90 9.06 -1.24
CA LYS A 177 -2.64 8.84 -0.53
C LYS A 177 -2.09 7.45 -0.80
N GLN A 178 -2.92 6.40 -0.73
CA GLN A 178 -2.50 5.04 -1.06
C GLN A 178 -2.03 4.93 -2.51
N ALA A 179 -2.73 5.56 -3.45
CA ALA A 179 -2.35 5.55 -4.86
C ALA A 179 -1.09 6.39 -5.15
N CYS A 180 -0.80 7.42 -4.36
CA CYS A 180 0.45 8.19 -4.45
C CYS A 180 1.60 7.50 -3.71
N SER A 181 1.29 6.74 -2.67
CA SER A 181 2.16 5.79 -1.98
C SER A 181 2.21 4.48 -2.76
N TRP A 182 2.62 4.55 -4.04
CA TRP A 182 3.14 3.37 -4.71
C TRP A 182 4.20 2.78 -3.77
N ASN A 183 4.14 1.52 -3.38
CA ASN A 183 5.26 0.87 -2.70
C ASN A 183 5.58 -0.32 -3.58
N ILE A 184 6.75 -0.30 -4.21
CA ILE A 184 7.18 -1.40 -5.04
C ILE A 184 8.01 -2.32 -4.13
N PHE A 185 7.66 -3.60 -4.09
CA PHE A 185 8.38 -4.61 -3.31
C PHE A 185 9.33 -5.35 -4.24
N ASN A 186 10.48 -5.79 -3.72
CA ASN A 186 11.23 -6.84 -4.39
C ASN A 186 11.64 -7.99 -3.49
N LYS A 187 11.65 -9.14 -4.13
CA LYS A 187 12.39 -10.32 -3.71
C LYS A 187 13.55 -10.54 -4.66
N LEU A 188 14.77 -10.47 -4.12
CA LEU A 188 15.99 -10.71 -4.87
C LEU A 188 16.57 -12.05 -4.46
N ALA A 189 16.62 -13.01 -5.39
CA ALA A 189 17.28 -14.30 -5.22
C ALA A 189 18.61 -14.30 -6.00
N GLN A 190 19.72 -14.52 -5.31
CA GLN A 190 21.06 -14.40 -5.88
C GLN A 190 21.95 -15.58 -5.51
N ALA A 191 22.74 -16.04 -6.48
CA ALA A 191 23.89 -16.92 -6.25
C ALA A 191 25.10 -16.37 -7.02
N CYS A 192 26.28 -16.47 -6.42
CA CYS A 192 27.51 -16.03 -7.08
C CYS A 192 28.75 -16.68 -6.48
N ASP A 193 29.87 -16.59 -7.21
CA ASP A 193 31.20 -17.09 -6.81
C ASP A 193 32.21 -15.91 -6.80
N ASP A 194 32.85 -15.51 -5.69
CA ASP A 194 32.85 -16.11 -4.34
C ASP A 194 32.00 -15.34 -3.31
N GLU A 195 32.01 -14.01 -3.35
CA GLU A 195 31.28 -13.12 -2.43
C GLU A 195 30.68 -11.94 -3.19
N CYS A 196 29.37 -11.69 -2.99
CA CYS A 196 28.66 -10.65 -3.71
C CYS A 196 27.75 -9.81 -2.83
N PRO A 197 28.21 -8.65 -2.35
CA PRO A 197 27.33 -7.69 -1.73
C PRO A 197 26.29 -7.20 -2.74
N VAL A 198 25.04 -7.14 -2.32
CA VAL A 198 23.92 -6.67 -3.12
C VAL A 198 23.36 -5.39 -2.54
N PHE A 199 23.11 -4.45 -3.43
CA PHE A 199 22.67 -3.11 -3.10
C PHE A 199 21.37 -2.79 -3.84
N VAL A 200 20.46 -2.14 -3.13
CA VAL A 200 19.26 -1.52 -3.69
C VAL A 200 19.32 -0.05 -3.32
N ASN A 201 19.29 0.82 -4.33
CA ASN A 201 19.29 2.27 -4.17
C ASN A 201 20.44 2.79 -3.27
N GLY A 202 21.64 2.24 -3.44
CA GLY A 202 22.83 2.62 -2.68
C GLY A 202 22.96 1.94 -1.30
N VAL A 203 21.92 1.26 -0.81
CA VAL A 203 21.92 0.56 0.46
C VAL A 203 22.25 -0.91 0.26
N GLN A 204 23.20 -1.44 1.03
CA GLN A 204 23.52 -2.87 1.01
C GLN A 204 22.44 -3.65 1.77
N ILE A 205 21.71 -4.53 1.07
CA ILE A 205 20.64 -5.35 1.66
C ILE A 205 21.15 -6.73 2.09
N GLY A 206 22.35 -7.11 1.65
CA GLY A 206 22.96 -8.39 1.99
C GLY A 206 24.24 -8.68 1.24
N THR A 207 24.72 -9.92 1.40
CA THR A 207 25.90 -10.46 0.75
C THR A 207 25.69 -11.95 0.44
N GLY A 208 25.64 -12.29 -0.85
CA GLY A 208 25.65 -13.68 -1.31
C GLY A 208 27.04 -14.31 -1.17
N ARG A 209 27.11 -15.64 -0.96
CA ARG A 209 28.37 -16.40 -0.85
C ARG A 209 28.28 -17.73 -1.58
N GLY A 210 29.18 -17.96 -2.53
CA GLY A 210 29.47 -19.24 -3.20
C GLY A 210 28.27 -20.02 -3.75
N PRO A 211 28.21 -20.40 -5.03
CA PRO A 211 27.03 -21.04 -5.63
C PRO A 211 26.73 -22.44 -5.06
N GLN A 212 27.70 -23.08 -4.38
CA GLN A 212 27.50 -24.37 -3.70
C GLN A 212 26.62 -24.29 -2.44
N ASN A 213 26.38 -23.09 -1.91
CA ASN A 213 25.54 -22.87 -0.72
C ASN A 213 24.05 -22.65 -1.07
N GLY A 214 23.69 -22.71 -2.35
CA GLY A 214 22.37 -22.32 -2.85
C GLY A 214 22.23 -20.80 -3.02
N ALA A 215 21.08 -20.38 -3.54
CA ALA A 215 20.77 -18.96 -3.64
C ALA A 215 20.46 -18.36 -2.25
N VAL A 216 20.77 -17.08 -2.07
CA VAL A 216 20.31 -16.29 -0.93
C VAL A 216 19.20 -15.37 -1.38
N VAL A 217 18.19 -15.17 -0.52
CA VAL A 217 17.02 -14.34 -0.85
C VAL A 217 16.91 -13.18 0.12
N TYR A 218 16.75 -11.99 -0.44
CA TYR A 218 16.54 -10.74 0.28
C TYR A 218 15.21 -10.12 -0.10
N THR A 219 14.65 -9.38 0.85
CA THR A 219 13.48 -8.55 0.63
C THR A 219 13.86 -7.10 0.90
N ALA A 220 13.54 -6.22 -0.04
CA ALA A 220 13.80 -4.79 0.10
C ALA A 220 12.60 -3.97 -0.39
N GLY A 221 12.35 -2.85 0.30
CA GLY A 221 11.47 -1.81 -0.21
C GLY A 221 12.13 -1.08 -1.37
N LEU A 222 11.36 -0.79 -2.42
CA LEU A 222 11.79 0.11 -3.48
C LEU A 222 11.21 1.50 -3.32
N ASN A 223 11.87 2.43 -4.01
CA ASN A 223 11.33 3.77 -4.21
C ASN A 223 10.33 3.72 -5.36
N PRO A 224 9.03 3.86 -5.11
CA PRO A 224 8.04 3.95 -6.19
C PRO A 224 8.27 5.04 -7.22
N ASP A 225 8.80 6.17 -6.76
CA ASP A 225 8.66 7.44 -7.47
C ASP A 225 9.94 7.81 -8.24
N SER A 226 10.90 6.88 -8.30
CA SER A 226 12.20 7.11 -8.91
C SER A 226 12.73 5.83 -9.51
N LYS A 227 13.73 5.96 -10.40
CA LYS A 227 14.51 4.82 -10.89
C LYS A 227 15.07 4.06 -9.68
N ASN A 228 14.73 2.77 -9.59
CA ASN A 228 15.38 1.86 -8.67
C ASN A 228 16.66 1.34 -9.30
N THR A 229 17.73 1.27 -8.51
CA THR A 229 19.03 0.77 -8.95
C THR A 229 19.38 -0.47 -8.15
N PHE A 230 19.50 -1.60 -8.86
CA PHE A 230 20.06 -2.84 -8.33
C PHE A 230 21.53 -2.88 -8.73
N ALA A 231 22.39 -3.02 -7.74
CA ALA A 231 23.83 -3.05 -7.94
C ALA A 231 24.41 -4.27 -7.21
N ILE A 232 25.29 -5.01 -7.87
CA ILE A 232 25.87 -6.24 -7.31
C ILE A 232 27.38 -6.18 -7.52
N GLY A 233 28.12 -6.19 -6.41
CA GLY A 233 29.57 -6.35 -6.47
C GLY A 233 29.88 -7.84 -6.58
N VAL A 234 30.79 -8.25 -7.46
CA VAL A 234 31.24 -9.65 -7.54
C VAL A 234 32.73 -9.68 -7.29
N ASN A 235 33.14 -10.37 -6.23
CA ASN A 235 34.56 -10.56 -5.92
C ASN A 235 34.97 -12.00 -6.24
N ASN A 236 35.70 -12.18 -7.35
CA ASN A 236 36.32 -13.46 -7.69
C ASN A 236 37.70 -13.53 -7.04
N THR A 237 37.89 -14.47 -6.14
CA THR A 237 39.16 -14.70 -5.46
C THR A 237 39.98 -15.83 -6.08
N VAL A 238 39.34 -16.84 -6.68
CA VAL A 238 39.98 -17.97 -7.37
C VAL A 238 39.06 -18.55 -8.45
N GLY A 239 39.62 -18.90 -9.62
CA GLY A 239 38.93 -19.75 -10.60
C GLY A 239 37.88 -19.02 -11.44
N SER A 240 36.84 -19.76 -11.86
CA SER A 240 35.73 -19.23 -12.66
C SER A 240 34.83 -18.32 -11.83
N ALA A 241 34.28 -17.27 -12.44
CA ALA A 241 33.33 -16.38 -11.77
C ALA A 241 32.02 -16.31 -12.55
N GLY A 242 30.93 -16.14 -11.81
CA GLY A 242 29.61 -15.99 -12.37
C GLY A 242 28.65 -15.36 -11.37
N LEU A 243 27.67 -14.64 -11.89
CA LEU A 243 26.56 -14.07 -11.15
C LEU A 243 25.27 -14.51 -11.82
N ILE A 244 24.34 -15.02 -11.02
CA ILE A 244 22.96 -15.18 -11.44
C ILE A 244 22.04 -14.55 -10.40
N THR A 245 21.07 -13.78 -10.86
CA THR A 245 20.08 -13.15 -9.99
C THR A 245 18.72 -13.08 -10.67
N THR A 246 17.70 -13.35 -9.87
CA THR A 246 16.29 -13.10 -10.22
C THR A 246 15.74 -12.09 -9.23
N ILE A 247 15.07 -11.06 -9.74
CA ILE A 247 14.39 -10.04 -8.98
C ILE A 247 12.91 -10.13 -9.33
N LEU A 248 12.08 -10.48 -8.36
CA LEU A 248 10.63 -10.45 -8.49
C LEU A 248 10.12 -9.15 -7.86
N VAL A 249 9.59 -8.29 -8.72
CA VAL A 249 8.93 -7.04 -8.38
C VAL A 249 7.46 -7.31 -8.15
N ASP A 250 6.95 -7.00 -6.96
CA ASP A 250 5.51 -7.03 -6.67
C ASP A 250 4.99 -5.57 -6.68
N TYR A 251 4.01 -5.30 -7.54
CA TYR A 251 3.38 -3.99 -7.67
C TYR A 251 2.12 -3.90 -6.79
N THR A 252 1.74 -2.68 -6.40
CA THR A 252 0.57 -2.43 -5.55
C THR A 252 -0.76 -2.78 -6.23
N ASP A 253 -0.79 -2.82 -7.57
CA ASP A 253 -1.94 -3.28 -8.36
C ASP A 253 -2.10 -4.82 -8.37
N GLY A 254 -1.19 -5.54 -7.71
CA GLY A 254 -1.19 -7.00 -7.62
C GLY A 254 -0.51 -7.69 -8.80
N THR A 255 0.01 -6.93 -9.78
CA THR A 255 0.84 -7.49 -10.85
C THR A 255 2.27 -7.71 -10.37
N THR A 256 3.02 -8.52 -11.12
CA THR A 256 4.42 -8.79 -10.82
C THR A 256 5.27 -8.70 -12.07
N GLU A 257 6.55 -8.36 -11.89
CA GLU A 257 7.56 -8.37 -12.94
C GLU A 257 8.77 -9.17 -12.49
N THR A 258 9.35 -9.95 -13.40
CA THR A 258 10.58 -10.68 -13.14
C THR A 258 11.72 -10.08 -13.96
N ILE A 259 12.73 -9.58 -13.29
CA ILE A 259 13.98 -9.09 -13.88
C ILE A 259 15.07 -10.13 -13.60
N VAL A 260 15.88 -10.45 -14.59
CA VAL A 260 16.99 -11.40 -14.47
C VAL A 260 18.31 -10.75 -14.86
N THR A 261 19.42 -11.31 -14.38
CA THR A 261 20.75 -10.97 -14.90
C THR A 261 20.88 -11.41 -16.35
N ASP A 262 21.15 -10.47 -17.25
CA ASP A 262 21.34 -10.68 -18.68
C ASP A 262 22.24 -9.58 -19.30
N SER A 263 22.32 -9.53 -20.63
CA SER A 263 23.14 -8.56 -21.37
C SER A 263 22.67 -7.09 -21.25
N THR A 264 21.51 -6.81 -20.66
CA THR A 264 21.05 -5.43 -20.41
C THR A 264 21.74 -4.81 -19.20
N TRP A 265 22.32 -5.63 -18.31
CA TRP A 265 23.09 -5.17 -17.17
C TRP A 265 24.39 -4.51 -17.60
N LYS A 266 24.81 -3.50 -16.84
CA LYS A 266 26.07 -2.77 -17.06
C LYS A 266 27.17 -3.29 -16.14
N THR A 267 28.39 -3.36 -16.66
CA THR A 267 29.59 -3.79 -15.92
C THR A 267 30.82 -2.95 -16.27
N LEU A 268 31.82 -3.01 -15.40
CA LEU A 268 33.11 -2.33 -15.53
C LEU A 268 34.26 -3.34 -15.41
N LYS A 269 35.23 -3.26 -16.32
CA LYS A 269 36.50 -3.99 -16.20
C LYS A 269 37.47 -3.20 -15.31
N GLY A 270 37.27 -3.26 -13.99
CA GLY A 270 38.13 -2.56 -13.03
C GLY A 270 37.52 -2.44 -11.64
N VAL A 271 38.19 -1.66 -10.78
CA VAL A 271 37.70 -1.36 -9.43
C VAL A 271 36.49 -0.45 -9.53
N ALA A 272 35.40 -0.81 -8.84
CA ALA A 272 34.18 -0.01 -8.82
C ALA A 272 34.44 1.38 -8.18
N PRO A 273 34.05 2.48 -8.83
CA PRO A 273 34.27 3.83 -8.31
C PRO A 273 33.37 4.12 -7.10
N GLY A 274 33.74 5.08 -6.26
CA GLY A 274 32.88 5.49 -5.14
C GLY A 274 31.50 5.94 -5.61
N GLY A 275 30.44 5.53 -4.90
CA GLY A 275 29.06 5.90 -5.21
C GLY A 275 28.40 5.13 -6.36
N TRP A 276 29.07 4.13 -6.95
CA TRP A 276 28.55 3.34 -8.08
C TRP A 276 27.22 2.62 -7.82
N THR A 277 26.85 2.41 -6.56
CA THR A 277 25.60 1.76 -6.15
C THR A 277 24.41 2.74 -6.06
N SER A 278 24.66 4.04 -6.18
CA SER A 278 23.65 5.10 -6.03
C SER A 278 22.75 5.23 -7.28
N PRO A 279 21.44 5.49 -7.13
CA PRO A 279 20.56 5.80 -8.26
C PRO A 279 20.98 7.01 -9.10
N SER A 280 21.78 7.91 -8.54
CA SER A 280 22.31 9.10 -9.23
C SER A 280 23.61 8.86 -9.99
N PHE A 281 24.18 7.64 -9.92
CA PHE A 281 25.41 7.31 -10.62
C PHE A 281 25.18 7.19 -12.13
N ASP A 282 26.06 7.80 -12.94
CA ASP A 282 26.03 7.71 -14.40
C ASP A 282 26.87 6.50 -14.86
N ASP A 283 26.18 5.44 -15.24
CA ASP A 283 26.76 4.20 -15.79
C ASP A 283 26.77 4.18 -17.33
N SER A 284 26.52 5.30 -18.00
CA SER A 284 26.39 5.33 -19.47
C SER A 284 27.64 4.87 -20.22
N VAL A 285 28.82 5.04 -19.60
CA VAL A 285 30.12 4.62 -20.15
C VAL A 285 30.48 3.16 -19.82
N TRP A 286 29.69 2.48 -18.99
CA TRP A 286 29.90 1.07 -18.67
C TRP A 286 29.49 0.17 -19.84
N ILE A 287 30.20 -0.93 -19.98
CA ILE A 287 29.93 -1.92 -21.03
C ILE A 287 28.79 -2.83 -20.62
N ALA A 288 28.14 -3.48 -21.59
CA ALA A 288 27.16 -4.53 -21.28
C ALA A 288 27.84 -5.73 -20.60
N ALA A 289 27.13 -6.40 -19.72
CA ALA A 289 27.54 -7.68 -19.15
C ALA A 289 27.57 -8.77 -20.23
N ASP A 290 28.55 -9.67 -20.12
CA ASP A 290 28.65 -10.83 -21.01
C ASP A 290 27.82 -11.98 -20.46
N VAL A 291 27.09 -12.69 -21.33
CA VAL A 291 26.20 -13.79 -20.93
C VAL A 291 26.91 -15.12 -21.18
N GLU A 292 27.39 -15.73 -20.11
CA GLU A 292 28.11 -17.02 -20.16
C GLU A 292 27.19 -18.21 -20.53
N GLY A 293 25.90 -18.12 -20.22
CA GLY A 293 24.91 -19.14 -20.56
C GLY A 293 23.75 -19.23 -19.55
N PRO A 294 22.78 -20.13 -19.79
CA PRO A 294 21.68 -20.37 -18.86
C PRO A 294 22.17 -21.06 -17.57
N SER A 295 21.42 -20.91 -16.48
CA SER A 295 21.73 -21.53 -15.18
C SER A 295 21.93 -23.05 -15.25
N THR A 296 21.24 -23.72 -16.17
CA THR A 296 21.32 -25.17 -16.37
C THR A 296 22.62 -25.62 -17.04
N ALA A 297 23.33 -24.73 -17.72
CA ALA A 297 24.63 -24.99 -18.36
C ALA A 297 25.82 -24.50 -17.52
N SER A 298 25.54 -23.92 -16.34
CA SER A 298 26.53 -23.43 -15.39
C SER A 298 27.43 -24.56 -14.86
N PRO A 299 28.74 -24.31 -14.62
CA PRO A 299 29.62 -25.27 -13.97
C PRO A 299 29.19 -25.62 -12.52
N TRP A 300 28.31 -24.81 -11.93
CA TRP A 300 27.77 -25.01 -10.58
C TRP A 300 26.36 -25.64 -10.57
N GLY A 301 25.76 -25.89 -11.74
CA GLY A 301 24.36 -26.32 -11.86
C GLY A 301 23.35 -25.24 -11.45
N THR A 302 22.08 -25.62 -11.32
CA THR A 302 21.01 -24.72 -10.87
C THR A 302 21.05 -24.54 -9.35
N PRO A 303 21.25 -23.32 -8.82
CA PRO A 303 21.22 -23.09 -7.38
C PRO A 303 19.86 -23.44 -6.78
N SER A 304 19.85 -24.11 -5.62
CA SER A 304 18.62 -24.35 -4.85
C SER A 304 18.13 -23.04 -4.23
N LEU A 305 16.81 -22.85 -4.19
CA LEU A 305 16.18 -21.72 -3.52
C LEU A 305 15.94 -22.06 -2.04
N PRO A 306 16.22 -21.13 -1.11
CA PRO A 306 15.95 -21.34 0.31
C PRO A 306 14.44 -21.23 0.58
N PRO A 307 13.97 -21.62 1.78
CA PRO A 307 12.60 -21.35 2.21
C PRO A 307 12.25 -19.86 2.17
N ALA A 308 10.98 -19.55 1.89
CA ALA A 308 10.49 -18.17 1.76
C ALA A 308 10.70 -17.31 3.03
N ILE A 309 10.63 -17.96 4.20
CA ILE A 309 11.04 -17.50 5.54
C ILE A 309 11.59 -18.73 6.28
N ASN A 310 12.63 -18.58 7.10
CA ASN A 310 13.08 -19.66 7.99
C ASN A 310 12.12 -19.82 9.17
N MET A 311 11.29 -20.86 9.14
CA MET A 311 10.25 -21.10 10.14
C MET A 311 10.70 -21.95 11.35
N THR A 312 12.00 -22.21 11.53
CA THR A 312 12.50 -23.05 12.63
C THR A 312 12.28 -22.45 14.02
N THR A 313 12.17 -21.11 14.11
CA THR A 313 11.91 -20.38 15.36
C THR A 313 10.43 -20.17 15.66
N ALA A 314 9.54 -20.46 14.71
CA ALA A 314 8.11 -20.26 14.89
C ALA A 314 7.53 -21.26 15.89
N ALA A 315 6.58 -20.81 16.71
CA ALA A 315 5.83 -21.66 17.62
C ALA A 315 4.36 -21.76 17.18
N TRP A 316 3.73 -22.90 17.46
CA TRP A 316 2.29 -23.03 17.33
C TRP A 316 1.59 -22.29 18.47
N LEU A 317 0.69 -21.37 18.12
CA LEU A 317 -0.23 -20.68 19.04
C LEU A 317 -1.50 -21.49 19.21
N GLN A 318 -1.99 -21.55 20.43
CA GLN A 318 -3.30 -22.12 20.79
C GLN A 318 -4.05 -21.17 21.72
N THR A 319 -5.37 -21.32 21.80
CA THR A 319 -6.17 -20.65 22.83
C THR A 319 -6.09 -21.41 24.15
N ASP A 320 -6.40 -20.73 25.26
CA ASP A 320 -6.38 -21.34 26.60
C ASP A 320 -7.45 -22.42 26.77
N GLU A 321 -8.53 -22.37 25.97
CA GLU A 321 -9.52 -23.45 25.89
C GLU A 321 -8.83 -24.78 25.57
N CYS A 322 -7.92 -24.79 24.60
CA CYS A 322 -7.22 -26.00 24.15
C CYS A 322 -6.29 -26.58 25.23
N VAL A 323 -5.70 -25.73 26.07
CA VAL A 323 -4.86 -26.16 27.20
C VAL A 323 -5.69 -26.93 28.22
N SER A 324 -6.91 -26.45 28.49
CA SER A 324 -7.78 -27.03 29.52
C SER A 324 -8.44 -28.35 29.12
N SER A 325 -8.80 -28.51 27.84
CA SER A 325 -9.54 -29.68 27.33
C SER A 325 -8.67 -30.68 26.54
N GLY A 326 -7.45 -30.32 26.15
CA GLY A 326 -6.57 -31.15 25.32
C GLY A 326 -6.90 -31.16 23.82
N SER A 327 -8.02 -30.55 23.43
CA SER A 327 -8.46 -30.28 22.06
C SER A 327 -9.06 -28.88 21.95
N ALA A 328 -8.96 -28.24 20.80
CA ALA A 328 -9.57 -26.93 20.62
C ALA A 328 -11.07 -27.08 20.32
N PRO A 329 -11.93 -26.15 20.79
CA PRO A 329 -13.34 -26.15 20.40
C PRO A 329 -13.49 -26.03 18.88
N ARG A 330 -14.55 -26.65 18.34
CA ARG A 330 -14.94 -26.41 16.94
C ARG A 330 -15.35 -24.95 16.74
N GLY A 331 -14.99 -24.40 15.59
CA GLY A 331 -15.35 -23.05 15.18
C GLY A 331 -14.15 -22.11 15.10
N HIS A 332 -14.47 -20.82 14.97
CA HIS A 332 -13.52 -19.75 14.65
C HIS A 332 -12.91 -19.13 15.90
N ARG A 333 -11.63 -18.75 15.82
CA ARG A 333 -10.88 -18.03 16.86
C ARG A 333 -9.98 -16.99 16.18
N PRO A 334 -10.04 -15.71 16.61
CA PRO A 334 -9.18 -14.69 16.04
C PRO A 334 -7.80 -14.71 16.70
N PHE A 335 -6.75 -14.58 15.90
CA PHE A 335 -5.39 -14.28 16.35
C PHE A 335 -4.97 -12.94 15.76
N ARG A 336 -4.27 -12.11 16.54
CA ARG A 336 -3.85 -10.79 16.08
C ARG A 336 -2.52 -10.38 16.70
N LYS A 337 -1.72 -9.67 15.91
CA LYS A 337 -0.52 -8.97 16.38
C LYS A 337 -0.37 -7.62 15.71
N THR A 338 -0.13 -6.61 16.52
CA THR A 338 0.27 -5.27 16.09
C THR A 338 1.80 -5.18 16.08
N PHE A 339 2.32 -4.67 14.98
CA PHE A 339 3.73 -4.39 14.76
C PHE A 339 3.91 -2.89 14.60
N THR A 340 4.86 -2.33 15.33
CA THR A 340 5.22 -0.92 15.25
C THR A 340 6.61 -0.81 14.67
N SER A 341 6.77 0.03 13.67
CA SER A 341 8.07 0.27 13.06
C SER A 341 9.08 0.79 14.10
N PRO A 342 10.33 0.29 14.09
CA PRO A 342 11.37 0.83 14.94
C PRO A 342 11.58 2.33 14.70
N TYR A 343 11.99 3.06 15.74
CA TYR A 343 12.25 4.49 15.64
C TYR A 343 13.20 4.80 14.48
N GLY A 344 12.79 5.72 13.59
CA GLY A 344 13.56 6.15 12.43
C GLY A 344 13.43 5.25 11.20
N LYS A 345 12.64 4.16 11.27
CA LYS A 345 12.32 3.30 10.13
C LYS A 345 10.85 3.42 9.79
N THR A 346 10.53 3.27 8.50
CA THR A 346 9.14 3.13 8.04
C THR A 346 9.00 1.79 7.33
N ALA A 347 7.97 1.02 7.69
CA ALA A 347 7.66 -0.22 7.00
C ALA A 347 7.18 0.09 5.58
N VAL A 348 7.62 -0.71 4.62
CA VAL A 348 7.29 -0.53 3.19
C VAL A 348 6.43 -1.68 2.71
N CYS A 349 6.88 -2.90 2.98
CA CYS A 349 6.35 -4.12 2.40
C CYS A 349 6.83 -5.34 3.20
N GLY A 350 6.31 -6.53 2.90
CA GLY A 350 6.65 -7.71 3.69
C GLY A 350 6.21 -9.04 3.08
N LYS A 351 6.34 -10.10 3.88
CA LYS A 351 5.88 -11.44 3.55
C LYS A 351 5.30 -12.10 4.78
N VAL A 352 4.19 -12.81 4.62
CA VAL A 352 3.64 -13.67 5.65
C VAL A 352 3.74 -15.12 5.19
N VAL A 353 4.41 -15.96 5.98
CA VAL A 353 4.36 -17.41 5.84
C VAL A 353 3.57 -17.95 7.01
N LEU A 354 2.46 -18.64 6.77
CA LEU A 354 1.65 -19.19 7.85
C LEU A 354 1.05 -20.53 7.52
N SER A 355 0.58 -21.19 8.57
CA SER A 355 -0.20 -22.41 8.49
C SER A 355 -1.15 -22.46 9.66
N VAL A 356 -2.31 -23.09 9.46
CA VAL A 356 -3.31 -23.29 10.51
C VAL A 356 -3.85 -24.71 10.47
N GLU A 357 -4.14 -25.26 11.64
CA GLU A 357 -4.98 -26.45 11.78
C GLU A 357 -6.38 -26.02 12.27
N ASP A 358 -7.45 -26.04 11.46
CA ASP A 358 -7.58 -26.66 10.13
C ASP A 358 -7.66 -25.65 8.97
N LEU A 359 -8.25 -24.48 9.19
CA LEU A 359 -8.62 -23.52 8.14
C LEU A 359 -8.24 -22.12 8.61
N TYR A 360 -7.94 -21.22 7.67
CA TYR A 360 -7.75 -19.83 8.02
C TYR A 360 -8.14 -18.84 6.93
N LYS A 361 -8.37 -17.60 7.38
CA LYS A 361 -8.36 -16.39 6.56
C LYS A 361 -7.38 -15.38 7.15
N LEU A 362 -6.43 -14.94 6.33
CA LEU A 362 -5.38 -13.98 6.68
C LEU A 362 -5.79 -12.57 6.28
N TYR A 363 -5.53 -11.63 7.18
CA TYR A 363 -5.72 -10.21 6.99
C TYR A 363 -4.45 -9.44 7.35
N VAL A 364 -4.20 -8.36 6.62
CA VAL A 364 -3.21 -7.34 6.98
C VAL A 364 -3.87 -5.97 6.84
N ASN A 365 -3.85 -5.18 7.92
CA ASN A 365 -4.47 -3.86 8.02
C ASN A 365 -5.91 -3.84 7.48
N GLY A 366 -6.73 -4.79 7.94
CA GLY A 366 -8.12 -4.93 7.50
C GLY A 366 -8.34 -5.56 6.12
N LYS A 367 -7.31 -5.64 5.25
CA LYS A 367 -7.42 -6.22 3.91
C LYS A 367 -7.28 -7.73 3.96
N THR A 368 -8.20 -8.44 3.28
CA THR A 368 -8.06 -9.89 3.08
C THR A 368 -6.87 -10.18 2.15
N ILE A 369 -5.93 -10.99 2.62
CA ILE A 369 -4.74 -11.39 1.86
C ILE A 369 -4.91 -12.79 1.26
N GLY A 370 -5.46 -13.73 2.03
CA GLY A 370 -5.58 -15.10 1.55
C GLY A 370 -6.36 -16.01 2.48
N THR A 371 -6.72 -17.18 1.97
CA THR A 371 -7.31 -18.27 2.74
C THR A 371 -6.53 -19.55 2.51
N GLY A 372 -6.60 -20.46 3.49
CA GLY A 372 -5.88 -21.71 3.43
C GLY A 372 -6.44 -22.78 4.33
N SER A 373 -5.90 -23.99 4.17
CA SER A 373 -6.31 -25.16 4.92
C SER A 373 -5.17 -26.16 5.08
N GLY A 374 -5.15 -26.85 6.21
CA GLY A 374 -4.19 -27.90 6.52
C GLY A 374 -2.85 -27.36 7.01
N TRP A 375 -2.24 -28.09 7.93
CA TRP A 375 -1.06 -27.61 8.65
C TRP A 375 0.27 -28.02 8.00
N THR A 376 0.28 -29.10 7.21
CA THR A 376 1.51 -29.76 6.72
C THR A 376 2.25 -29.02 5.60
N ILE A 377 1.56 -28.14 4.88
CA ILE A 377 2.13 -27.30 3.82
C ILE A 377 1.81 -25.86 4.19
N MET A 378 2.82 -25.12 4.65
CA MET A 378 2.65 -23.70 4.95
C MET A 378 2.43 -22.92 3.64
N GLN A 379 1.76 -21.79 3.73
CA GLN A 379 1.49 -20.90 2.60
C GLN A 379 2.23 -19.58 2.78
N ALA A 380 2.67 -18.99 1.67
CA ALA A 380 3.44 -17.75 1.64
C ALA A 380 2.69 -16.68 0.84
N TYR A 381 2.60 -15.47 1.39
CA TYR A 381 1.94 -14.32 0.77
C TYR A 381 2.88 -13.12 0.76
N SER A 382 3.03 -12.47 -0.39
CA SER A 382 3.65 -11.14 -0.49
C SER A 382 2.69 -10.08 0.00
N ILE A 383 3.21 -9.12 0.76
CA ILE A 383 2.50 -7.94 1.23
C ILE A 383 3.17 -6.73 0.57
N PRO A 384 2.68 -6.27 -0.60
CA PRO A 384 3.37 -5.25 -1.39
C PRO A 384 3.36 -3.86 -0.72
N GLN A 385 2.42 -3.64 0.20
CA GLN A 385 2.27 -2.38 0.91
C GLN A 385 1.95 -2.63 2.38
N LEU A 386 2.77 -2.04 3.24
CA LEU A 386 2.55 -1.87 4.68
C LEU A 386 2.37 -0.39 4.99
N ASP A 387 1.66 -0.09 6.06
CA ASP A 387 1.59 1.27 6.62
C ASP A 387 2.94 1.63 7.27
N PRO A 388 3.42 2.88 7.14
CA PRO A 388 4.76 3.27 7.59
C PRO A 388 5.06 2.98 9.07
N ASP A 389 4.07 3.18 9.95
CA ASP A 389 4.29 3.22 11.39
C ASP A 389 3.73 2.00 12.13
N VAL A 390 2.53 1.56 11.78
CA VAL A 390 1.80 0.51 12.51
C VAL A 390 1.10 -0.41 11.54
N ASN A 391 1.33 -1.71 11.69
CA ASN A 391 0.69 -2.75 10.89
C ASN A 391 0.07 -3.81 11.80
N VAL A 392 -1.10 -4.32 11.42
CA VAL A 392 -1.78 -5.41 12.09
C VAL A 392 -1.83 -6.61 11.16
N VAL A 393 -1.31 -7.75 11.64
CA VAL A 393 -1.58 -9.06 11.04
C VAL A 393 -2.63 -9.76 11.88
N ALA A 394 -3.75 -10.10 11.25
CA ALA A 394 -4.85 -10.79 11.89
C ALA A 394 -5.20 -12.07 11.12
N VAL A 395 -5.55 -13.12 11.85
CA VAL A 395 -5.89 -14.43 11.30
C VAL A 395 -7.18 -14.91 11.96
N ASP A 396 -8.19 -15.19 11.15
CA ASP A 396 -9.35 -15.97 11.58
C ASP A 396 -9.01 -17.45 11.37
N GLY A 397 -8.69 -18.16 12.45
CA GLY A 397 -8.42 -19.60 12.43
C GLY A 397 -9.68 -20.39 12.78
N ALA A 398 -10.01 -21.41 12.00
CA ALA A 398 -11.17 -22.26 12.24
C ALA A 398 -10.79 -23.73 12.39
N ASN A 399 -11.24 -24.32 13.50
CA ASN A 399 -11.19 -25.76 13.70
C ASN A 399 -12.48 -26.39 13.17
N ALA A 400 -12.35 -27.27 12.18
CA ALA A 400 -13.45 -27.96 11.54
C ALA A 400 -13.68 -29.37 12.13
N ARG A 401 -12.78 -29.85 13.00
CA ARG A 401 -12.76 -31.23 13.50
C ARG A 401 -12.96 -31.30 15.02
N ALA A 402 -13.39 -32.46 15.51
CA ALA A 402 -13.68 -32.63 16.94
C ALA A 402 -12.42 -32.93 17.77
N ASP A 403 -11.37 -33.38 17.09
CA ASP A 403 -10.10 -33.91 17.60
C ASP A 403 -8.89 -33.10 17.13
N SER A 404 -9.13 -31.98 16.42
CA SER A 404 -8.09 -31.05 16.01
C SER A 404 -7.83 -29.98 17.07
N ARG A 405 -6.68 -29.36 16.97
CA ARG A 405 -6.22 -28.30 17.85
C ARG A 405 -6.06 -27.05 16.98
N VAL A 406 -6.58 -25.91 17.42
CA VAL A 406 -6.39 -24.65 16.70
C VAL A 406 -4.96 -24.23 16.91
N TYR A 407 -4.16 -24.45 15.88
CA TYR A 407 -2.77 -24.09 15.87
C TYR A 407 -2.51 -23.08 14.77
N LEU A 408 -2.10 -21.88 15.13
CA LEU A 408 -1.54 -20.92 14.18
C LEU A 408 -0.02 -20.89 14.34
N ALA A 409 0.72 -21.09 13.26
CA ALA A 409 2.13 -20.73 13.20
C ALA A 409 2.34 -19.77 12.04
N ALA A 410 3.05 -18.68 12.28
CA ALA A 410 3.34 -17.69 11.26
C ALA A 410 4.73 -17.05 11.45
N GLY A 411 5.32 -16.67 10.34
CA GLY A 411 6.48 -15.79 10.23
C GLY A 411 6.09 -14.59 9.39
N VAL A 412 6.37 -13.40 9.90
CA VAL A 412 6.07 -12.10 9.28
C VAL A 412 7.38 -11.38 9.06
N LEU A 413 7.83 -11.32 7.81
CA LEU A 413 8.99 -10.54 7.39
C LEU A 413 8.53 -9.13 7.03
N MET A 414 9.10 -8.10 7.65
CA MET A 414 8.86 -6.69 7.33
C MET A 414 10.13 -6.06 6.79
N ALA A 415 10.04 -5.39 5.65
CA ALA A 415 11.13 -4.61 5.08
C ALA A 415 10.85 -3.10 5.23
N TYR A 416 11.92 -2.37 5.51
CA TYR A 416 11.89 -0.95 5.87
C TYR A 416 12.52 -0.09 4.77
N ASN A 417 12.21 1.21 4.82
CA ASN A 417 12.73 2.23 3.90
C ASN A 417 14.25 2.41 3.93
N ASP A 418 14.92 1.98 5.01
CA ASP A 418 16.37 2.01 5.15
C ASP A 418 17.06 0.79 4.55
N GLY A 419 16.33 -0.05 3.80
CA GLY A 419 16.81 -1.27 3.15
C GLY A 419 16.99 -2.47 4.09
N THR A 420 16.74 -2.31 5.40
CA THR A 420 16.77 -3.43 6.35
C THR A 420 15.45 -4.19 6.37
N SER A 421 15.49 -5.40 6.91
CA SER A 421 14.27 -6.19 7.17
C SER A 421 14.37 -6.92 8.51
N GLU A 422 13.23 -7.18 9.13
CA GLU A 422 13.11 -7.95 10.37
C GLU A 422 12.02 -9.02 10.23
N THR A 423 12.25 -10.19 10.83
CA THR A 423 11.26 -11.27 10.85
C THR A 423 10.73 -11.46 12.25
N TYR A 424 9.41 -11.40 12.38
CA TYR A 424 8.68 -11.73 13.60
C TYR A 424 8.02 -13.09 13.46
N TYR A 425 7.85 -13.79 14.56
CA TYR A 425 7.21 -15.10 14.57
C TYR A 425 6.00 -15.11 15.51
N THR A 426 5.18 -16.13 15.36
CA THR A 426 4.18 -16.46 16.37
C THR A 426 4.83 -16.77 17.70
N ASP A 427 4.45 -16.01 18.72
CA ASP A 427 4.89 -16.12 20.10
C ASP A 427 3.74 -15.77 21.08
N ALA A 428 4.00 -15.81 22.39
CA ALA A 428 2.99 -15.54 23.41
C ALA A 428 2.49 -14.08 23.43
N SER A 429 3.12 -13.18 22.67
CA SER A 429 2.71 -11.77 22.59
C SER A 429 1.62 -11.52 21.54
N TRP A 430 1.22 -12.55 20.79
CA TRP A 430 0.02 -12.55 19.96
C TRP A 430 -1.23 -12.66 20.83
N LYS A 431 -2.27 -11.91 20.47
CA LYS A 431 -3.53 -11.88 21.21
C LYS A 431 -4.59 -12.74 20.52
N THR A 432 -5.48 -13.33 21.33
CA THR A 432 -6.60 -14.16 20.88
C THR A 432 -7.83 -13.95 21.76
N LEU A 433 -8.97 -14.51 21.34
CA LEU A 433 -10.19 -14.62 22.14
C LEU A 433 -10.64 -16.06 22.23
N ASN A 434 -11.31 -16.42 23.34
CA ASN A 434 -12.06 -17.68 23.49
C ASN A 434 -13.50 -17.53 22.96
N ALA A 435 -13.64 -16.86 21.82
CA ALA A 435 -14.91 -16.50 21.20
C ALA A 435 -14.75 -16.38 19.69
N LEU A 436 -15.87 -16.25 18.98
CA LEU A 436 -15.86 -15.94 17.55
C LEU A 436 -15.16 -14.57 17.31
N PRO A 437 -14.47 -14.40 16.16
CA PRO A 437 -13.92 -13.10 15.78
C PRO A 437 -15.00 -12.02 15.80
N PRO A 438 -14.83 -10.93 16.57
CA PRO A 438 -15.75 -9.80 16.51
C PRO A 438 -15.63 -9.09 15.15
N ALA A 439 -16.68 -8.38 14.74
CA ALA A 439 -16.64 -7.59 13.51
C ALA A 439 -15.52 -6.53 13.58
N GLY A 440 -14.71 -6.45 12.54
CA GLY A 440 -13.59 -5.51 12.46
C GLY A 440 -12.37 -5.88 13.29
N PHE A 441 -12.26 -7.10 13.82
CA PHE A 441 -11.10 -7.53 14.59
C PHE A 441 -9.77 -7.44 13.83
N GLU A 442 -9.85 -7.45 12.50
CA GLU A 442 -8.74 -7.34 11.57
C GLU A 442 -8.26 -5.90 11.34
N GLN A 443 -9.01 -4.90 11.81
CA GLN A 443 -8.72 -3.49 11.59
C GLN A 443 -7.59 -3.00 12.53
N PRO A 444 -6.74 -2.06 12.07
CA PRO A 444 -5.67 -1.49 12.91
C PRO A 444 -6.13 -0.81 14.20
N ASP A 445 -7.36 -0.27 14.20
CA ASP A 445 -7.96 0.47 15.32
C ASP A 445 -8.82 -0.41 16.24
N ALA A 446 -8.88 -1.72 16.00
CA ALA A 446 -9.62 -2.65 16.84
C ALA A 446 -9.04 -2.69 18.26
N ASP A 447 -9.86 -2.44 19.28
CA ASP A 447 -9.43 -2.57 20.67
C ASP A 447 -9.17 -4.04 21.04
N ASP A 448 -7.95 -4.35 21.50
CA ASP A 448 -7.57 -5.65 22.05
C ASP A 448 -7.07 -5.59 23.49
N SER A 449 -7.38 -4.53 24.25
CA SER A 449 -6.94 -4.43 25.65
C SER A 449 -7.42 -5.62 26.49
N GLU A 450 -8.64 -6.09 26.24
CA GLU A 450 -9.29 -7.19 26.96
C GLU A 450 -9.04 -8.57 26.33
N TRP A 451 -8.23 -8.65 25.26
CA TRP A 451 -7.91 -9.93 24.63
C TRP A 451 -6.84 -10.66 25.42
N VAL A 452 -6.92 -11.99 25.43
CA VAL A 452 -5.96 -12.82 26.15
C VAL A 452 -4.72 -13.09 25.30
N ALA A 453 -3.59 -13.31 25.95
CA ALA A 453 -2.38 -13.77 25.28
C ALA A 453 -2.60 -15.19 24.71
N SER A 454 -1.93 -15.48 23.60
CA SER A 454 -1.93 -16.82 23.02
C SER A 454 -0.99 -17.73 23.82
N THR A 455 -1.40 -18.98 24.00
CA THR A 455 -0.52 -19.99 24.63
C THR A 455 0.32 -20.69 23.57
N LEU A 456 1.56 -21.06 23.93
CA LEU A 456 2.49 -21.77 23.04
C LEU A 456 2.39 -23.28 23.23
N TRP A 457 2.45 -24.03 22.14
CA TRP A 457 2.62 -25.48 22.19
C TRP A 457 4.09 -25.88 22.02
N ALA A 458 4.50 -26.92 22.75
CA ALA A 458 5.88 -27.40 22.82
C ALA A 458 6.26 -28.22 21.57
N GLY A 459 6.39 -27.54 20.44
CA GLY A 459 6.89 -28.06 19.18
C GLY A 459 6.66 -27.04 18.05
N GLY A 460 7.69 -26.72 17.28
CA GLY A 460 7.55 -25.81 16.15
C GLY A 460 6.92 -26.49 14.92
N PRO A 461 6.41 -25.75 13.93
CA PRO A 461 5.80 -26.33 12.73
C PRO A 461 6.77 -27.22 11.95
N VAL A 462 7.99 -26.74 11.70
CA VAL A 462 9.01 -27.46 10.93
C VAL A 462 9.48 -28.72 11.66
N GLY A 463 9.70 -28.64 12.98
CA GLY A 463 10.11 -29.79 13.79
C GLY A 463 9.09 -30.93 13.81
N ASN A 464 7.82 -30.64 13.49
CA ASN A 464 6.73 -31.61 13.37
C ASN A 464 6.41 -31.99 11.91
N GLY A 465 7.27 -31.63 10.96
CA GLY A 465 7.17 -32.05 9.56
C GLY A 465 6.39 -31.12 8.64
N ALA A 466 6.05 -29.90 9.07
CA ALA A 466 5.49 -28.91 8.15
C ALA A 466 6.54 -28.49 7.12
N THR A 467 6.12 -28.42 5.85
CA THR A 467 6.95 -27.98 4.73
C THR A 467 6.73 -26.49 4.47
N VAL A 468 7.82 -25.76 4.19
CA VAL A 468 7.79 -24.33 3.90
C VAL A 468 8.02 -24.13 2.39
N PRO A 469 7.20 -23.32 1.70
CA PRO A 469 7.45 -22.98 0.30
C PRO A 469 8.82 -22.36 0.13
N ASN A 470 9.50 -22.69 -0.98
CA ASN A 470 10.71 -21.98 -1.35
C ASN A 470 10.40 -20.52 -1.68
N ALA A 471 11.41 -19.68 -1.50
CA ALA A 471 11.41 -18.33 -2.02
C ALA A 471 11.38 -18.40 -3.56
#